data_AF-A0A1I8H351-F1
#
_entry.id   AF-A0A1I8H351-F1
#
_cell.length_a   1.000
_cell.length_b   1.000
_cell.length_c   1.000
_cell.angle_alpha   90.00
_cell.angle_beta   90.00
_cell.angle_gamma   90.00
#
_symmetry.space_group_name_H-M   'P 1'
#
loop_
_entity.id
_entity.type
_entity.pdbx_description
1 polymer ?
#
loop_
_entity_poly.entity_id
_entity_poly.type
_entity_poly.pdbx_seq_one_letter_code
_entity_poly.pdbx_strand_id
1 'polypeptide(L)'
;ALKSLCGCLVQGPSGCGKTETVKGLAQLLGRHICVTHARSSFDSQALSKLVQGVVADGCWSLIDEVQKLPAEAMGVLVDHVRSVFHSLASGMKTCFLGDSHEVPVVPSVGFLITYNPFSHAGQLPCEIRAYYRPVSISRPDLLQVLKMKCLAMGFRAPTLLATRLKLMSEYAADQLPNEPQNTFGLNSLCAVLARADQLRQLANEEAAKRQDSTLTNHGAAASQQQQQAQQQQQQQLTTSEFWPPFKERTEIITNRATGQKLPTFVNKKAAANLPLSATAKQEHSMTRQAALELLEPRVRPQSAAILRQAVADVFGGLPPAPSSAVARKTTDILERIGRVCQARRLSPAKSWLEKCIQIFNVSGAHTGVVLAGPPGCGKSTALEVLVDALAGLGGGAPEEQHRLQRIYPLAVDNLSAVFGELRPNGEWSDGIFTSAFRKANRN
;
A
#
# COMPACT_ATOMS: atom_id res chain seq x y z
N ALA A 1 10.39 27.12 2.00
CA ALA A 1 11.40 26.27 2.66
C ALA A 1 12.64 26.17 1.78
N LEU A 2 12.63 25.34 0.72
CA LEU A 2 13.83 25.12 -0.09
C LEU A 2 14.35 26.38 -0.80
N LYS A 3 13.46 27.20 -1.37
CA LYS A 3 13.84 28.51 -1.96
C LYS A 3 14.43 29.50 -0.95
N SER A 4 14.16 29.33 0.34
CA SER A 4 14.61 30.21 1.41
C SER A 4 15.75 29.59 2.21
N LEU A 5 16.49 28.63 1.64
CA LEU A 5 17.61 27.91 2.28
C LEU A 5 17.24 27.36 3.68
N CYS A 6 16.04 26.78 3.79
CA CYS A 6 15.57 26.14 5.01
C CYS A 6 15.10 24.71 4.70
N GLY A 7 15.27 23.83 5.67
CA GLY A 7 14.72 22.48 5.64
C GLY A 7 13.19 22.47 5.74
N CYS A 8 12.59 21.32 5.48
CA CYS A 8 11.15 21.10 5.60
C CYS A 8 10.85 20.06 6.69
N LEU A 9 10.02 20.42 7.67
CA LEU A 9 9.54 19.51 8.71
C LEU A 9 8.10 19.13 8.40
N VAL A 10 7.86 17.89 7.98
CA VAL A 10 6.50 17.39 7.71
C VAL A 10 5.98 16.65 8.93
N GLN A 11 5.00 17.23 9.62
CA GLN A 11 4.47 16.69 10.87
C GLN A 11 3.03 16.18 10.73
N GLY A 12 2.69 15.11 11.46
CA GLY A 12 1.34 14.56 11.50
C GLY A 12 1.27 13.10 11.95
N PRO A 13 0.06 12.53 12.11
CA PRO A 13 -0.12 11.15 12.53
C PRO A 13 0.51 10.13 11.57
N SER A 14 0.73 8.91 12.04
CA SER A 14 1.17 7.79 11.21
C SER A 14 0.14 7.46 10.12
N GLY A 15 0.61 7.14 8.91
CA GLY A 15 -0.28 6.75 7.81
C GLY A 15 -0.98 7.89 7.06
N CYS A 16 -0.69 9.16 7.37
CA CYS A 16 -1.26 10.31 6.65
C CYS A 16 -0.55 10.64 5.32
N GLY A 17 0.43 9.84 4.89
CA GLY A 17 1.14 10.03 3.61
C GLY A 17 2.27 11.07 3.66
N LYS A 18 2.89 11.29 4.82
CA LYS A 18 3.96 12.30 4.99
C LYS A 18 5.16 12.02 4.08
N THR A 19 5.68 10.80 4.16
CA THR A 19 6.85 10.33 3.41
C THR A 19 6.58 10.31 1.90
N GLU A 20 5.38 9.86 1.52
CA GLU A 20 4.92 9.76 0.14
C GLU A 20 4.70 11.13 -0.49
N THR A 21 4.20 12.11 0.27
CA THR A 21 4.05 13.50 -0.19
C THR A 21 5.41 14.10 -0.53
N VAL A 22 6.43 13.87 0.31
CA VAL A 22 7.80 14.33 0.05
C VAL A 22 8.40 13.63 -1.18
N LYS A 23 8.26 12.29 -1.27
CA LYS A 23 8.73 11.53 -2.44
C LYS A 23 8.06 12.00 -3.74
N GLY A 24 6.75 12.22 -3.71
CA GLY A 24 5.99 12.73 -4.86
C GLY A 24 6.43 14.13 -5.28
N LEU A 25 6.71 15.03 -4.33
CA LEU A 25 7.27 16.35 -4.63
C LEU A 25 8.65 16.26 -5.27
N ALA A 26 9.53 15.40 -4.75
CA ALA A 26 10.86 15.19 -5.31
C ALA A 26 10.78 14.68 -6.76
N GLN A 27 9.90 13.70 -7.02
CA GLN A 27 9.64 13.17 -8.35
C GLN A 27 9.12 14.26 -9.32
N LEU A 28 8.19 15.10 -8.88
CA LEU A 28 7.66 16.22 -9.67
C LEU A 28 8.73 17.25 -10.05
N LEU A 29 9.70 17.48 -9.17
CA LEU A 29 10.79 18.43 -9.41
C LEU A 29 12.02 17.79 -10.06
N GLY A 30 11.97 16.51 -10.40
CA GLY A 30 13.12 15.78 -10.97
C GLY A 30 14.32 15.73 -10.01
N ARG A 31 14.08 15.68 -8.71
CA ARG A 31 15.12 15.62 -7.68
C ARG A 31 15.29 14.20 -7.15
N HIS A 32 16.53 13.72 -7.15
CA HIS A 32 16.88 12.48 -6.48
C HIS A 32 16.70 12.65 -4.96
N ILE A 33 16.13 11.65 -4.30
CA ILE A 33 15.87 11.67 -2.86
C ILE A 33 16.37 10.40 -2.18
N CYS A 34 17.25 10.58 -1.20
CA CYS A 34 17.69 9.54 -0.29
C CYS A 34 16.75 9.50 0.92
N VAL A 35 16.15 8.34 1.21
CA VAL A 35 15.21 8.18 2.33
C VAL A 35 15.82 7.28 3.39
N THR A 36 16.00 7.84 4.59
CA THR A 36 16.59 7.18 5.74
C THR A 36 15.54 7.03 6.83
N HIS A 37 15.28 5.80 7.27
CA HIS A 37 14.37 5.56 8.39
C HIS A 37 15.14 5.64 9.70
N ALA A 38 14.73 6.54 10.59
CA ALA A 38 15.34 6.72 11.90
C ALA A 38 15.12 5.49 12.80
N ARG A 39 16.13 5.19 13.62
CA ARG A 39 16.10 4.13 14.63
C ARG A 39 16.65 4.65 15.95
N SER A 40 16.26 4.04 17.06
CA SER A 40 16.78 4.38 18.39
C SER A 40 18.27 4.08 18.55
N SER A 41 18.78 3.10 17.82
CA SER A 41 20.20 2.70 17.79
C SER A 41 20.94 3.27 16.57
N PHE A 42 20.53 4.44 16.07
CA PHE A 42 21.16 5.04 14.88
C PHE A 42 22.51 5.66 15.25
N ASP A 43 23.57 5.22 14.59
CA ASP A 43 24.93 5.72 14.80
C ASP A 43 25.13 7.15 14.28
N SER A 44 25.71 8.02 15.12
CA SER A 44 25.96 9.44 14.81
C SER A 44 27.00 9.59 13.69
N GLN A 45 28.00 8.71 13.62
CA GLN A 45 29.02 8.74 12.57
C GLN A 45 28.46 8.32 11.21
N ALA A 46 27.63 7.27 11.18
CA ALA A 46 26.91 6.88 9.98
C ALA A 46 26.00 8.02 9.46
N LEU A 47 25.32 8.75 10.37
CA LEU A 47 24.50 9.91 9.97
C LEU A 47 25.34 11.04 9.40
N SER A 48 26.50 11.32 10.01
CA SER A 48 27.47 12.29 9.50
C SER A 48 27.88 11.97 8.06
N LYS A 49 28.35 10.75 7.81
CA LYS A 49 28.75 10.30 6.46
C LYS A 49 27.61 10.38 5.46
N LEU A 50 26.38 10.05 5.87
CA LEU A 50 25.19 10.16 5.02
C LEU A 50 24.93 11.61 4.61
N VAL A 51 24.96 12.55 5.56
CA VAL A 51 24.74 13.98 5.28
C VAL A 51 25.85 14.53 4.39
N GLN A 52 27.11 14.18 4.65
CA GLN A 52 28.24 14.57 3.79
C GLN A 52 28.05 14.09 2.35
N GLY A 53 27.64 12.83 2.15
CA GLY A 53 27.37 12.28 0.81
C GLY A 53 26.22 13.00 0.09
N VAL A 54 25.12 13.29 0.81
CA VAL A 54 23.97 14.03 0.26
C VAL A 54 24.36 15.44 -0.16
N VAL A 55 25.19 16.12 0.64
CA VAL A 55 25.64 17.49 0.37
C VAL A 55 26.56 17.53 -0.85
N ALA A 56 27.49 16.58 -0.95
CA ALA A 56 28.40 16.45 -2.08
C ALA A 56 27.68 16.14 -3.40
N ASP A 57 26.66 15.29 -3.36
CA ASP A 57 25.85 14.92 -4.53
C ASP A 57 24.81 16.01 -4.90
N GLY A 58 24.31 16.74 -3.90
CA GLY A 58 23.25 17.73 -4.09
C GLY A 58 21.84 17.14 -4.20
N CYS A 59 21.64 15.90 -3.76
CA CYS A 59 20.32 15.28 -3.69
C CYS A 59 19.53 15.74 -2.45
N TRP A 60 18.26 15.33 -2.39
CA TRP A 60 17.43 15.55 -1.21
C TRP A 60 17.63 14.42 -0.20
N SER A 61 17.70 14.76 1.08
CA SER A 61 17.64 13.80 2.18
C SER A 61 16.30 13.91 2.88
N LEU A 62 15.66 12.75 3.09
CA LEU A 62 14.48 12.59 3.91
C LEU A 62 14.80 11.67 5.09
N ILE A 63 14.77 12.19 6.31
CA ILE A 63 14.83 11.37 7.52
C ILE A 63 13.42 11.14 8.02
N ASP A 64 12.95 9.89 7.89
CA ASP A 64 11.62 9.46 8.28
C ASP A 64 11.58 9.11 9.78
N GLU A 65 10.53 9.57 10.46
CA GLU A 65 10.30 9.42 11.91
C GLU A 65 11.47 9.93 12.76
N VAL A 66 11.93 11.15 12.51
CA VAL A 66 13.14 11.75 13.11
C VAL A 66 13.13 11.72 14.64
N GLN A 67 11.96 11.70 15.28
CA GLN A 67 11.82 11.57 16.74
C GLN A 67 12.35 10.26 17.32
N LYS A 68 12.63 9.26 16.48
CA LYS A 68 13.25 8.00 16.88
C LYS A 68 14.77 8.08 16.95
N LEU A 69 15.40 9.14 16.43
CA LEU A 69 16.86 9.29 16.52
C LEU A 69 17.30 9.53 17.98
N PRO A 70 18.46 9.00 18.38
CA PRO A 70 19.07 9.36 19.65
C PRO A 70 19.52 10.83 19.65
N ALA A 71 19.63 11.42 20.85
CA ALA A 71 19.95 12.84 21.01
C ALA A 71 21.29 13.23 20.36
N GLU A 72 22.30 12.36 20.43
CA GLU A 72 23.61 12.57 19.82
C GLU A 72 23.52 12.69 18.29
N ALA A 73 22.86 11.72 17.63
CA ALA A 73 22.67 11.75 16.19
C ALA A 73 21.82 12.96 15.75
N MET A 74 20.81 13.33 16.55
CA MET A 74 20.01 14.53 16.29
C MET A 74 20.88 15.81 16.35
N GLY A 75 21.77 15.93 17.32
CA GLY A 75 22.70 17.05 17.43
C GLY A 75 23.59 17.18 16.19
N VAL A 76 24.19 16.06 15.76
CA VAL A 76 25.02 15.98 14.55
C VAL A 76 24.23 16.41 13.30
N LEU A 77 22.98 15.96 13.17
CA LEU A 77 22.11 16.36 12.06
C LEU A 77 21.88 17.87 12.03
N VAL A 78 21.51 18.46 13.17
CA VAL A 78 21.23 19.90 13.28
C VAL A 78 22.48 20.73 12.98
N ASP A 79 23.62 20.33 13.52
CA ASP A 79 24.89 21.02 13.30
C ASP A 79 25.33 21.00 11.84
N HIS A 80 25.25 19.85 11.18
CA HIS A 80 25.57 19.76 9.76
C HIS A 80 24.61 20.57 8.89
N VAL A 81 23.30 20.47 9.12
CA VAL A 81 22.30 21.23 8.36
C VAL A 81 22.50 22.74 8.53
N ARG A 82 22.81 23.19 9.75
CA ARG A 82 23.17 24.58 10.05
C ARG A 82 24.41 25.02 9.26
N SER A 83 25.48 24.23 9.28
CA SER A 83 26.72 24.54 8.55
C SER A 83 26.46 24.67 7.05
N VAL A 84 25.72 23.72 6.45
CA VAL A 84 25.39 23.75 5.02
C VAL A 84 24.56 24.97 4.65
N PHE A 85 23.52 25.30 5.41
CA PHE A 85 22.70 26.48 5.10
C PHE A 85 23.46 27.79 5.26
N HIS A 86 24.36 27.88 6.25
CA HIS A 86 25.24 29.03 6.39
C HIS A 86 26.19 29.16 5.19
N SER A 87 26.82 28.07 4.76
CA SER A 87 27.68 28.06 3.57
C SER A 87 26.94 28.46 2.30
N LEU A 88 25.74 27.93 2.09
CA LEU A 88 24.89 28.29 0.94
C LEU A 88 24.48 29.77 0.97
N ALA A 89 24.13 30.31 2.14
CA ALA A 89 23.75 31.71 2.29
C ALA A 89 24.93 32.65 2.03
N SER A 90 26.14 32.24 2.41
CA SER A 90 27.39 32.98 2.18
C SER A 90 27.96 32.79 0.76
N GLY A 91 27.31 31.98 -0.09
CA GLY A 91 27.80 31.70 -1.45
C GLY A 91 29.08 30.85 -1.51
N MET A 92 29.41 30.15 -0.43
CA MET A 92 30.58 29.28 -0.39
C MET A 92 30.31 27.99 -1.18
N LYS A 93 31.32 27.52 -1.93
CA LYS A 93 31.24 26.28 -2.72
C LYS A 93 31.50 25.03 -1.88
N THR A 94 31.94 25.21 -0.65
CA THR A 94 32.38 24.15 0.26
C THR A 94 31.92 24.45 1.69
N CYS A 95 31.80 23.41 2.49
CA CYS A 95 31.48 23.51 3.92
C CYS A 95 32.28 22.50 4.73
N PHE A 96 32.52 22.84 5.99
CA PHE A 96 33.11 21.93 6.96
C PHE A 96 31.99 21.20 7.70
N LEU A 97 31.99 19.87 7.61
CA LEU A 97 31.05 18.99 8.29
C LEU A 97 31.84 18.05 9.21
N GLY A 98 31.99 18.46 10.48
CA GLY A 98 32.78 17.76 11.50
C GLY A 98 34.28 18.08 11.48
N ASP A 99 35.08 17.15 12.02
CA ASP A 99 36.52 17.20 12.33
C ASP A 99 37.42 18.02 11.39
N SER A 100 37.42 17.75 10.08
CA SER A 100 38.43 18.33 9.17
C SER A 100 38.14 18.17 7.68
N HIS A 101 36.98 17.64 7.28
CA HIS A 101 36.70 17.35 5.88
C HIS A 101 35.90 18.47 5.23
N GLU A 102 36.50 19.08 4.22
CA GLU A 102 35.83 20.03 3.34
C GLU A 102 34.97 19.25 2.33
N VAL A 103 33.67 19.51 2.35
CA VAL A 103 32.70 18.86 1.48
C VAL A 103 32.18 19.88 0.46
N PRO A 104 32.19 19.57 -0.85
CA PRO A 104 31.60 20.45 -1.86
C PRO A 104 30.09 20.58 -1.61
N VAL A 105 29.57 21.79 -1.72
CA VAL A 105 28.16 22.08 -1.46
C VAL A 105 27.46 22.40 -2.76
N VAL A 106 26.49 21.57 -3.12
CA VAL A 106 25.66 21.80 -4.31
C VAL A 106 24.34 22.48 -3.89
N PRO A 107 23.98 23.65 -4.47
CA PRO A 107 22.76 24.39 -4.09
C PRO A 107 21.43 23.66 -4.27
N SER A 108 21.42 22.52 -4.98
CA SER A 108 20.22 21.69 -5.13
C SER A 108 19.88 20.83 -3.91
N VAL A 109 20.80 20.74 -2.93
CA VAL A 109 20.61 19.95 -1.72
C VAL A 109 19.34 20.36 -0.97
N GLY A 110 18.61 19.38 -0.46
CA GLY A 110 17.38 19.60 0.29
C GLY A 110 17.33 18.73 1.53
N PHE A 111 17.02 19.32 2.68
CA PHE A 111 16.83 18.58 3.93
C PHE A 111 15.36 18.53 4.31
N LEU A 112 14.82 17.33 4.41
CA LEU A 112 13.44 17.06 4.78
C LEU A 112 13.42 16.05 5.94
N ILE A 113 12.52 16.28 6.89
CA ILE A 113 12.32 15.39 8.03
C ILE A 113 10.84 15.15 8.22
N THR A 114 10.45 13.93 8.59
CA THR A 114 9.08 13.66 9.04
C THR A 114 9.04 13.52 10.55
N TYR A 115 7.92 13.95 11.14
CA TYR A 115 7.69 13.91 12.57
C TYR A 115 6.28 13.43 12.91
N ASN A 116 6.17 12.56 13.90
CA ASN A 116 4.88 12.20 14.49
C ASN A 116 4.77 12.80 15.90
N PRO A 117 4.01 13.88 16.11
CA PRO A 117 3.87 14.52 17.42
C PRO A 117 3.09 13.67 18.44
N PHE A 118 2.35 12.65 17.98
CA PHE A 118 1.57 11.75 18.84
C PHE A 118 2.38 10.53 19.28
N SER A 119 3.62 10.40 18.83
CA SER A 119 4.52 9.35 19.26
C SER A 119 5.04 9.65 20.66
N HIS A 120 5.13 8.62 21.51
CA HIS A 120 5.82 8.73 22.80
C HIS A 120 7.35 8.81 22.66
N ALA A 121 7.88 8.50 21.48
CA ALA A 121 9.32 8.61 21.21
C ALA A 121 9.71 10.06 20.96
N GLY A 122 10.57 10.62 21.84
CA GLY A 122 11.42 11.80 21.62
C GLY A 122 10.70 13.12 21.31
N GLN A 123 11.04 14.19 22.05
CA GLN A 123 10.69 15.55 21.63
C GLN A 123 11.77 16.11 20.71
N LEU A 124 11.37 16.92 19.74
CA LEU A 124 12.31 17.62 18.87
C LEU A 124 12.99 18.76 19.64
N PRO A 125 14.33 18.90 19.54
CA PRO A 125 15.04 20.07 20.05
C PRO A 125 14.47 21.37 19.45
N CYS A 126 14.50 22.46 20.21
CA CYS A 126 13.92 23.73 19.78
C CYS A 126 14.67 24.33 18.58
N GLU A 127 15.95 24.00 18.43
CA GLU A 127 16.86 24.42 17.37
C GLU A 127 16.37 23.98 15.98
N ILE A 128 15.66 22.85 15.88
CA ILE A 128 15.08 22.37 14.62
C ILE A 128 14.14 23.43 14.04
N ARG A 129 13.42 24.19 14.87
CA ARG A 129 12.48 25.22 14.40
C ARG A 129 13.17 26.40 13.72
N ALA A 130 14.45 26.64 14.00
CA ALA A 130 15.22 27.70 13.34
C ALA A 130 15.50 27.32 11.87
N TYR A 131 15.92 26.07 11.63
CA TYR A 131 16.40 25.60 10.34
C TYR A 131 15.34 24.91 9.48
N TYR A 132 14.27 24.40 10.09
CA TYR A 132 13.18 23.72 9.40
C TYR A 132 11.89 24.51 9.43
N ARG A 133 11.20 24.57 8.28
CA ARG A 133 9.85 25.15 8.17
C ARG A 133 8.81 24.03 8.31
N PRO A 134 7.88 24.13 9.29
CA PRO A 134 6.91 23.07 9.52
C PRO A 134 5.76 23.10 8.49
N VAL A 135 5.30 21.91 8.12
CA VAL A 135 4.10 21.64 7.32
C VAL A 135 3.32 20.55 8.03
N SER A 136 2.05 20.79 8.33
CA SER A 136 1.20 19.82 9.03
C SER A 136 0.31 19.06 8.05
N ILE A 137 0.38 17.73 8.09
CA ILE A 137 -0.50 16.82 7.34
C ILE A 137 -1.30 15.99 8.34
N SER A 138 -2.50 16.45 8.66
CA SER A 138 -3.35 15.81 9.69
C SER A 138 -4.25 14.71 9.13
N ARG A 139 -4.98 14.96 8.04
CA ARG A 139 -5.90 13.99 7.44
C ARG A 139 -5.84 14.07 5.90
N PRO A 140 -5.49 12.97 5.21
CA PRO A 140 -5.57 12.93 3.76
C PRO A 140 -7.02 12.91 3.29
N ASP A 141 -7.30 13.52 2.13
CA ASP A 141 -8.59 13.34 1.45
C ASP A 141 -8.66 11.95 0.81
N LEU A 142 -9.17 10.98 1.58
CA LEU A 142 -9.34 9.61 1.13
C LEU A 142 -10.21 9.51 -0.13
N LEU A 143 -11.24 10.35 -0.25
CA LEU A 143 -12.16 10.27 -1.40
C LEU A 143 -11.43 10.65 -2.68
N GLN A 144 -10.70 11.75 -2.66
CA GLN A 144 -9.96 12.22 -3.83
C GLN A 144 -8.85 11.25 -4.22
N VAL A 145 -8.08 10.74 -3.25
CA VAL A 145 -7.00 9.77 -3.53
C VAL A 145 -7.55 8.47 -4.11
N LEU A 146 -8.60 7.90 -3.50
CA LEU A 146 -9.21 6.66 -3.99
C LEU A 146 -9.84 6.86 -5.36
N LYS A 147 -10.50 7.99 -5.62
CA LYS A 147 -11.07 8.33 -6.93
C LYS A 147 -9.99 8.37 -8.00
N MET A 148 -8.88 9.07 -7.74
CA MET A 148 -7.75 9.15 -8.68
C MET A 148 -7.10 7.79 -8.90
N LYS A 149 -6.97 6.97 -7.86
CA LYS A 149 -6.45 5.61 -8.00
C LYS A 149 -7.38 4.74 -8.87
N CYS A 150 -8.71 4.79 -8.62
CA CYS A 150 -9.71 4.09 -9.43
C CYS A 150 -9.63 4.51 -10.91
N LEU A 151 -9.50 5.81 -11.18
CA LEU A 151 -9.31 6.35 -12.53
C LEU A 151 -8.02 5.82 -13.18
N ALA A 152 -6.90 5.86 -12.46
CA ALA A 152 -5.61 5.39 -12.97
C ALA A 152 -5.59 3.90 -13.30
N MET A 153 -6.30 3.09 -12.51
CA MET A 153 -6.49 1.66 -12.80
C MET A 153 -7.59 1.42 -13.84
N GLY A 154 -8.32 2.44 -14.31
CA GLY A 154 -9.35 2.28 -15.34
C GLY A 154 -10.66 1.68 -14.85
N PHE A 155 -11.00 1.79 -13.56
CA PHE A 155 -12.32 1.41 -13.03
C PHE A 155 -13.42 2.34 -13.59
N ARG A 156 -14.59 1.78 -13.86
CA ARG A 156 -15.81 2.53 -14.21
C ARG A 156 -16.47 3.08 -12.94
N ALA A 157 -17.20 4.19 -13.09
CA ALA A 157 -17.82 4.92 -11.98
C ALA A 157 -16.88 5.18 -10.76
N PRO A 158 -15.66 5.70 -10.98
CA PRO A 158 -14.61 5.78 -9.96
C PRO A 158 -15.02 6.64 -8.75
N THR A 159 -15.79 7.71 -8.97
CA THR A 159 -16.33 8.55 -7.87
C THR A 159 -17.22 7.73 -6.93
N LEU A 160 -18.10 6.91 -7.48
CA LEU A 160 -19.02 6.08 -6.69
C LEU A 160 -18.27 4.97 -5.96
N LEU A 161 -17.32 4.31 -6.64
CA LEU A 161 -16.50 3.26 -6.03
C LEU A 161 -15.65 3.78 -4.86
N ALA A 162 -14.99 4.92 -5.05
CA ALA A 162 -14.23 5.59 -4.00
C ALA A 162 -15.10 6.01 -2.82
N THR A 163 -16.30 6.53 -3.10
CA THR A 163 -17.28 6.89 -2.05
C THR A 163 -17.70 5.67 -1.25
N ARG A 164 -18.00 4.54 -1.91
CA ARG A 164 -18.34 3.29 -1.22
C ARG A 164 -17.20 2.80 -0.33
N LEU A 165 -15.96 2.75 -0.84
CA LEU A 165 -14.82 2.33 -0.03
C LEU A 165 -14.59 3.21 1.20
N LYS A 166 -14.69 4.53 1.03
CA LYS A 166 -14.59 5.47 2.15
C LYS A 166 -15.69 5.23 3.19
N LEU A 167 -16.95 5.16 2.75
CA LEU A 167 -18.09 4.91 3.64
C LEU A 167 -17.97 3.57 4.38
N MET A 168 -17.54 2.52 3.69
CA MET A 168 -17.28 1.22 4.32
C MET A 168 -16.21 1.33 5.40
N SER A 169 -15.11 2.04 5.14
CA SER A 169 -14.04 2.22 6.12
C SER A 169 -14.46 3.02 7.36
N GLU A 170 -15.25 4.09 7.15
CA GLU A 170 -15.74 4.95 8.24
C GLU A 170 -16.77 4.19 9.08
N TYR A 171 -17.73 3.51 8.44
CA TYR A 171 -18.72 2.70 9.14
C TYR A 171 -18.09 1.53 9.90
N ALA A 172 -17.14 0.83 9.30
CA ALA A 172 -16.45 -0.27 9.97
C ALA A 172 -15.60 0.23 11.15
N ALA A 173 -14.97 1.42 11.04
CA ALA A 173 -14.24 2.02 12.15
C ALA A 173 -15.15 2.44 13.31
N ASP A 174 -16.37 2.90 13.02
CA ASP A 174 -17.36 3.30 14.04
C ASP A 174 -17.98 2.10 14.77
N GLN A 175 -18.15 0.97 14.08
CA GLN A 175 -18.83 -0.22 14.64
C GLN A 175 -17.88 -1.25 15.26
N LEU A 176 -16.59 -1.25 14.87
CA LEU A 176 -15.61 -2.19 15.42
C LEU A 176 -14.99 -1.63 16.71
N PRO A 177 -14.56 -2.51 17.64
CA PRO A 177 -13.77 -2.09 18.79
C PRO A 177 -12.51 -1.33 18.36
N ASN A 178 -12.14 -0.30 19.13
CA ASN A 178 -10.96 0.52 18.87
C ASN A 178 -9.66 -0.27 19.13
N GLU A 179 -9.24 -1.03 18.12
CA GLU A 179 -8.04 -1.85 18.15
C GLU A 179 -7.14 -1.51 16.97
N PRO A 180 -5.80 -1.61 17.13
CA PRO A 180 -4.87 -1.25 16.05
C PRO A 180 -5.13 -2.01 14.74
N GLN A 181 -5.50 -3.28 14.84
CA GLN A 181 -5.81 -4.14 13.70
C GLN A 181 -7.08 -3.73 12.93
N ASN A 182 -8.01 -3.02 13.58
CA ASN A 182 -9.29 -2.55 13.00
C ASN A 182 -9.16 -1.18 12.33
N THR A 183 -7.93 -0.67 12.13
CA THR A 183 -7.70 0.60 11.43
C THR A 183 -7.63 0.38 9.91
N PHE A 184 -8.63 0.89 9.18
CA PHE A 184 -8.70 0.79 7.71
C PHE A 184 -8.24 2.08 7.04
N GLY A 185 -6.95 2.39 7.18
CA GLY A 185 -6.33 3.57 6.58
C GLY A 185 -6.17 3.49 5.05
N LEU A 186 -5.62 4.55 4.46
CA LEU A 186 -5.42 4.70 3.02
C LEU A 186 -4.73 3.47 2.39
N ASN A 187 -3.65 2.97 3.00
CA ASN A 187 -2.92 1.81 2.50
C ASN A 187 -3.79 0.54 2.40
N SER A 188 -4.72 0.34 3.36
CA SER A 188 -5.64 -0.80 3.34
C SER A 188 -6.62 -0.68 2.18
N LEU A 189 -7.18 0.51 1.96
CA LEU A 189 -8.13 0.75 0.87
C LEU A 189 -7.47 0.70 -0.51
N CYS A 190 -6.23 1.19 -0.63
CA CYS A 190 -5.42 1.04 -1.84
C CYS A 190 -5.10 -0.44 -2.14
N ALA A 191 -4.82 -1.26 -1.11
CA ALA A 191 -4.60 -2.69 -1.30
C ALA A 191 -5.87 -3.42 -1.75
N VAL A 192 -7.04 -3.06 -1.21
CA VAL A 192 -8.34 -3.56 -1.68
C VAL A 192 -8.55 -3.25 -3.16
N LEU A 193 -8.22 -2.04 -3.59
CA LEU A 193 -8.32 -1.66 -5.00
C LEU A 193 -7.32 -2.43 -5.89
N ALA A 194 -6.07 -2.58 -5.46
CA ALA A 194 -5.06 -3.35 -6.19
C ALA A 194 -5.50 -4.82 -6.34
N ARG A 195 -6.04 -5.42 -5.27
CA ARG A 195 -6.59 -6.78 -5.32
C ARG A 195 -7.81 -6.86 -6.23
N ALA A 196 -8.73 -5.88 -6.17
CA ALA A 196 -9.87 -5.84 -7.08
C ALA A 196 -9.45 -5.78 -8.56
N ASP A 197 -8.36 -5.07 -8.86
CA ASP A 197 -7.80 -5.03 -10.20
C ASP A 197 -7.20 -6.38 -10.62
N GLN A 198 -6.45 -7.06 -9.74
CA GLN A 198 -5.98 -8.43 -9.99
C GLN A 198 -7.15 -9.37 -10.31
N LEU A 199 -8.25 -9.30 -9.55
CA LEU A 199 -9.44 -10.12 -9.80
C LEU A 199 -10.07 -9.80 -11.16
N ARG A 200 -10.07 -8.52 -11.56
CA ARG A 200 -10.57 -8.08 -12.86
C ARG A 200 -9.71 -8.58 -14.02
N GLN A 201 -8.39 -8.53 -13.89
CA GLN A 201 -7.46 -9.05 -14.88
C GLN A 201 -7.65 -10.57 -15.08
N LEU A 202 -7.73 -11.33 -13.98
CA LEU A 202 -8.01 -12.78 -14.03
C LEU A 202 -9.35 -13.09 -14.72
N ALA A 203 -10.39 -12.31 -14.45
CA ALA A 203 -11.69 -12.49 -15.10
C ALA A 203 -11.63 -12.20 -16.61
N ASN A 204 -10.87 -11.18 -17.02
CA ASN A 204 -10.69 -10.83 -18.43
C ASN A 204 -9.89 -11.89 -19.19
N GLU A 205 -8.81 -12.41 -18.59
CA GLU A 205 -8.02 -13.51 -19.17
C GLU A 205 -8.85 -14.77 -19.41
N GLU A 206 -9.74 -15.11 -18.48
CA GLU A 206 -10.67 -16.23 -18.69
C GLU A 206 -11.68 -15.98 -19.80
N ALA A 207 -12.20 -14.75 -19.88
CA ALA A 207 -13.13 -14.38 -20.94
C ALA A 207 -12.46 -14.51 -22.32
N ALA A 208 -11.19 -14.09 -22.44
CA ALA A 208 -10.38 -14.27 -23.64
C ALA A 208 -10.16 -15.76 -23.96
N LYS A 209 -9.72 -16.57 -22.99
CA LYS A 209 -9.53 -18.02 -23.19
C LYS A 209 -10.81 -18.74 -23.62
N ARG A 210 -11.97 -18.32 -23.10
CA ARG A 210 -13.27 -18.87 -23.54
C ARG A 210 -13.56 -18.51 -24.99
N GLN A 211 -13.35 -17.25 -25.37
CA GLN A 211 -13.55 -16.79 -26.75
C GLN A 211 -12.66 -17.57 -27.73
N ASP A 212 -11.39 -17.76 -27.40
CA ASP A 212 -10.46 -18.58 -28.20
C ASP A 212 -10.91 -20.04 -28.30
N SER A 213 -11.35 -20.65 -27.18
CA SER A 213 -11.86 -22.04 -27.19
C SER A 213 -13.14 -22.21 -28.01
N THR A 214 -14.02 -21.19 -28.06
CA THR A 214 -15.19 -21.19 -28.94
C THR A 214 -14.81 -21.04 -30.39
N LEU A 215 -13.81 -20.22 -30.73
CA LEU A 215 -13.31 -20.07 -32.10
C LEU A 215 -12.64 -21.36 -32.61
N THR A 216 -11.88 -22.08 -31.78
CA THR A 216 -11.32 -23.38 -32.15
C THR A 216 -12.37 -24.48 -32.30
N ASN A 217 -13.45 -24.46 -31.51
CA ASN A 217 -14.56 -25.42 -31.65
C ASN A 217 -15.50 -25.09 -32.81
N HIS A 218 -15.65 -23.83 -33.19
CA HIS A 218 -16.44 -23.43 -34.35
C HIS A 218 -15.66 -23.59 -35.67
N GLY A 219 -14.32 -23.67 -35.64
CA GLY A 219 -13.49 -24.00 -36.81
C GLY A 219 -13.76 -25.38 -37.44
N ALA A 220 -14.39 -26.30 -36.71
CA ALA A 220 -14.81 -27.61 -37.24
C ALA A 220 -16.28 -27.67 -37.71
N ALA A 221 -17.09 -26.65 -37.40
CA ALA A 221 -18.54 -26.65 -37.69
C ALA A 221 -19.02 -25.43 -38.50
N ALA A 222 -18.19 -24.40 -38.70
CA ALA A 222 -18.55 -23.15 -39.34
C ALA A 222 -18.27 -23.09 -40.86
N SER A 223 -18.09 -24.22 -41.54
CA SER A 223 -17.89 -24.25 -43.00
C SER A 223 -19.21 -24.18 -43.80
N GLN A 224 -20.39 -24.21 -43.16
CA GLN A 224 -21.67 -24.34 -43.87
C GLN A 224 -22.75 -23.29 -43.58
N GLN A 225 -22.53 -22.29 -42.71
CA GLN A 225 -23.56 -21.28 -42.40
C GLN A 225 -23.15 -19.82 -42.61
N GLN A 226 -21.94 -19.53 -43.09
CA GLN A 226 -21.47 -18.16 -43.31
C GLN A 226 -21.80 -17.53 -44.68
N GLN A 227 -22.56 -18.19 -45.56
CA GLN A 227 -22.93 -17.62 -46.87
C GLN A 227 -24.31 -16.96 -46.96
N GLN A 228 -25.11 -16.91 -45.89
CA GLN A 228 -26.49 -16.36 -45.98
C GLN A 228 -26.82 -15.15 -45.09
N ALA A 229 -25.89 -14.65 -44.27
CA ALA A 229 -26.18 -13.51 -43.36
C ALA A 229 -25.37 -12.22 -43.68
N GLN A 230 -24.90 -12.05 -44.92
CA GLN A 230 -24.12 -10.88 -45.34
C GLN A 230 -24.89 -9.85 -46.18
N GLN A 231 -26.22 -9.90 -46.25
CA GLN A 231 -27.01 -8.95 -47.06
C GLN A 231 -28.02 -8.06 -46.34
N GLN A 232 -28.11 -8.07 -45.00
CA GLN A 232 -29.03 -7.17 -44.29
C GLN A 232 -28.44 -6.62 -42.98
N GLN A 233 -27.53 -5.64 -43.09
CA GLN A 233 -27.46 -4.47 -42.21
C GLN A 233 -26.30 -3.55 -42.64
N GLN A 234 -26.40 -3.04 -43.86
CA GLN A 234 -25.88 -1.73 -44.20
C GLN A 234 -27.08 -0.83 -44.41
N GLN A 235 -27.48 -0.09 -43.37
CA GLN A 235 -28.13 1.22 -43.50
C GLN A 235 -28.23 1.87 -42.12
N GLN A 236 -27.90 3.17 -42.11
CA GLN A 236 -27.99 4.16 -41.03
C GLN A 236 -26.76 4.32 -40.12
N LEU A 237 -25.74 4.94 -40.71
CA LEU A 237 -24.96 5.99 -40.03
C LEU A 237 -25.67 7.35 -40.15
N THR A 238 -25.21 8.29 -39.33
CA THR A 238 -25.65 9.70 -39.12
C THR A 238 -26.72 9.83 -38.03
N THR A 239 -26.56 10.59 -36.95
CA THR A 239 -25.98 11.93 -36.79
C THR A 239 -25.45 12.17 -35.35
N SER A 240 -24.33 12.91 -35.27
CA SER A 240 -24.02 14.00 -34.32
C SER A 240 -24.98 14.27 -33.17
N GLU A 241 -24.49 14.32 -31.92
CA GLU A 241 -24.76 15.49 -31.05
C GLU A 241 -23.78 15.69 -29.89
N PHE A 242 -23.54 16.97 -29.67
CA PHE A 242 -22.54 17.64 -28.84
C PHE A 242 -22.97 17.68 -27.37
N TRP A 243 -22.03 17.51 -26.44
CA TRP A 243 -22.25 17.57 -24.99
C TRP A 243 -22.60 19.00 -24.50
N PRO A 244 -23.65 19.23 -23.69
CA PRO A 244 -23.83 20.50 -22.98
C PRO A 244 -23.26 20.46 -21.55
N PRO A 245 -22.78 21.58 -20.99
CA PRO A 245 -22.17 21.62 -19.66
C PRO A 245 -23.24 21.61 -18.56
N PHE A 246 -23.05 20.76 -17.54
CA PHE A 246 -23.98 20.67 -16.41
C PHE A 246 -23.58 21.64 -15.28
N LYS A 247 -24.48 22.56 -14.93
CA LYS A 247 -24.36 23.53 -13.83
C LYS A 247 -24.67 22.88 -12.48
N GLU A 248 -23.80 23.08 -11.49
CA GLU A 248 -24.08 22.77 -10.08
C GLU A 248 -25.18 23.70 -9.54
N ARG A 249 -26.21 23.12 -8.90
CA ARG A 249 -27.12 23.85 -8.00
C ARG A 249 -26.87 23.42 -6.56
N THR A 250 -26.34 24.35 -5.78
CA THR A 250 -26.30 24.31 -4.32
C THR A 250 -27.59 24.95 -3.83
N GLU A 251 -28.50 24.18 -3.23
CA GLU A 251 -29.61 24.75 -2.46
C GLU A 251 -29.33 24.59 -0.96
N ILE A 252 -29.25 25.73 -0.30
CA ILE A 252 -29.13 25.88 1.15
C ILE A 252 -30.56 25.94 1.71
N ILE A 253 -30.97 24.91 2.42
CA ILE A 253 -32.21 24.95 3.22
C ILE A 253 -31.81 25.09 4.68
N THR A 254 -32.19 26.22 5.30
CA THR A 254 -32.08 26.44 6.74
C THR A 254 -33.40 26.05 7.41
N ASN A 255 -33.34 25.37 8.56
CA ASN A 255 -34.48 25.35 9.47
C ASN A 255 -34.02 25.55 10.93
N ARG A 256 -34.81 26.38 11.62
CA ARG A 256 -34.66 26.98 12.94
C ARG A 256 -35.09 25.97 14.01
N ALA A 257 -34.18 25.53 14.88
CA ALA A 257 -34.55 25.02 16.22
C ALA A 257 -33.37 24.84 17.18
N THR A 258 -32.14 24.55 16.73
CA THR A 258 -31.03 24.24 17.65
C THR A 258 -29.68 24.65 17.05
N GLY A 259 -29.03 25.67 17.62
CA GLY A 259 -27.82 26.29 17.09
C GLY A 259 -26.51 25.49 17.25
N GLN A 260 -26.44 24.24 16.81
CA GLN A 260 -25.19 23.48 16.68
C GLN A 260 -25.16 22.66 15.37
N LYS A 261 -24.04 22.74 14.62
CA LYS A 261 -23.82 22.01 13.37
C LYS A 261 -22.79 20.89 13.56
N LEU A 262 -23.22 19.63 13.51
CA LEU A 262 -22.41 18.51 12.99
C LEU A 262 -23.12 17.97 11.73
N PRO A 263 -22.40 17.67 10.64
CA PRO A 263 -23.06 17.17 9.44
C PRO A 263 -23.39 15.68 9.61
N THR A 264 -24.67 15.38 9.87
CA THR A 264 -25.25 14.05 9.64
C THR A 264 -25.40 13.82 8.14
N PHE A 265 -24.37 13.27 7.51
CA PHE A 265 -24.48 12.76 6.13
C PHE A 265 -25.04 11.33 6.15
N VAL A 266 -26.36 11.21 6.12
CA VAL A 266 -27.01 9.97 5.68
C VAL A 266 -28.15 10.34 4.74
N ASN A 267 -27.85 10.41 3.45
CA ASN A 267 -28.87 10.13 2.44
C ASN A 267 -28.69 8.67 1.99
N LYS A 268 -29.27 7.75 2.78
CA LYS A 268 -29.28 6.28 2.55
C LYS A 268 -29.83 5.88 1.17
N LYS A 269 -30.47 6.79 0.42
CA LYS A 269 -31.09 6.51 -0.89
C LYS A 269 -30.41 7.15 -2.10
N ALA A 270 -29.51 8.12 -1.93
CA ALA A 270 -28.96 8.88 -3.06
C ALA A 270 -27.81 8.17 -3.80
N ALA A 271 -27.04 7.29 -3.14
CA ALA A 271 -25.94 6.55 -3.77
C ALA A 271 -26.38 5.23 -4.45
N ALA A 272 -27.65 4.84 -4.30
CA ALA A 272 -28.17 3.54 -4.73
C ALA A 272 -28.68 3.52 -6.19
N ASN A 273 -29.03 4.67 -6.78
CA ASN A 273 -29.83 4.72 -8.02
C ASN A 273 -29.23 5.60 -9.14
N LEU A 274 -27.91 5.56 -9.37
CA LEU A 274 -27.41 5.90 -10.70
C LEU A 274 -27.40 4.62 -11.57
N PRO A 275 -27.88 4.66 -12.82
CA PRO A 275 -27.81 3.51 -13.71
C PRO A 275 -26.34 3.17 -14.00
N LEU A 276 -25.80 2.20 -13.24
CA LEU A 276 -24.48 1.64 -13.45
C LEU A 276 -24.52 0.66 -14.63
N SER A 277 -23.54 0.74 -15.51
CA SER A 277 -23.34 -0.27 -16.56
C SER A 277 -23.11 -1.65 -15.94
N ALA A 278 -23.43 -2.72 -16.69
CA ALA A 278 -23.22 -4.09 -16.23
C ALA A 278 -21.75 -4.35 -15.82
N THR A 279 -20.81 -3.83 -16.61
CA THR A 279 -19.37 -3.90 -16.32
C THR A 279 -19.02 -3.18 -15.01
N ALA A 280 -19.56 -1.98 -14.77
CA ALA A 280 -19.31 -1.25 -13.52
C ALA A 280 -19.87 -2.00 -12.29
N LYS A 281 -21.05 -2.62 -12.42
CA LYS A 281 -21.60 -3.48 -11.35
C LYS A 281 -20.69 -4.65 -11.03
N GLN A 282 -20.08 -5.25 -12.05
CA GLN A 282 -19.14 -6.37 -11.88
C GLN A 282 -17.85 -5.93 -11.19
N GLU A 283 -17.27 -4.80 -11.60
CA GLU A 283 -16.09 -4.21 -10.96
C GLU A 283 -16.33 -3.91 -9.48
N HIS A 284 -17.46 -3.29 -9.15
CA HIS A 284 -17.83 -3.03 -7.76
C HIS A 284 -18.03 -4.32 -6.95
N SER A 285 -18.50 -5.41 -7.58
CA SER A 285 -18.61 -6.73 -6.94
C SER A 285 -17.25 -7.36 -6.67
N MET A 286 -16.29 -7.20 -7.57
CA MET A 286 -14.90 -7.63 -7.35
C MET A 286 -14.23 -6.81 -6.24
N THR A 287 -14.51 -5.51 -6.15
CA THR A 287 -14.07 -4.69 -5.01
C THR A 287 -14.68 -5.14 -3.69
N ARG A 288 -15.97 -5.50 -3.67
CA ARG A 288 -16.63 -6.10 -2.49
C ARG A 288 -15.91 -7.38 -2.06
N GLN A 289 -15.62 -8.27 -3.02
CA GLN A 289 -14.89 -9.52 -2.76
C GLN A 289 -13.48 -9.26 -2.23
N ALA A 290 -12.73 -8.35 -2.86
CA ALA A 290 -11.38 -7.97 -2.42
C ALA A 290 -11.36 -7.36 -1.01
N ALA A 291 -12.38 -6.58 -0.65
CA ALA A 291 -12.52 -6.04 0.70
C ALA A 291 -12.66 -7.15 1.74
N LEU A 292 -13.48 -8.16 1.47
CA LEU A 292 -13.62 -9.31 2.36
C LEU A 292 -12.34 -10.14 2.43
N GLU A 293 -11.68 -10.41 1.29
CA GLU A 293 -10.44 -11.19 1.25
C GLU A 293 -9.29 -10.56 2.06
N LEU A 294 -9.18 -9.23 2.09
CA LEU A 294 -8.07 -8.54 2.75
C LEU A 294 -8.40 -8.00 4.14
N LEU A 295 -9.63 -7.56 4.38
CA LEU A 295 -10.00 -6.90 5.63
C LEU A 295 -10.58 -7.88 6.66
N GLU A 296 -11.33 -8.89 6.23
CA GLU A 296 -11.91 -9.87 7.15
C GLU A 296 -10.87 -10.65 7.98
N PRO A 297 -9.74 -11.12 7.40
CA PRO A 297 -8.73 -11.86 8.17
C PRO A 297 -8.08 -11.07 9.31
N ARG A 298 -8.17 -9.74 9.28
CA ARG A 298 -7.62 -8.84 10.31
C ARG A 298 -8.52 -8.72 11.53
N VAL A 299 -9.82 -8.94 11.35
CA VAL A 299 -10.84 -8.74 12.39
C VAL A 299 -11.04 -10.05 13.17
N ARG A 300 -11.31 -9.94 14.48
CA ARG A 300 -11.62 -11.13 15.28
C ARG A 300 -12.90 -11.83 14.79
N PRO A 301 -13.03 -13.15 14.96
CA PRO A 301 -14.18 -13.90 14.47
C PRO A 301 -15.54 -13.34 14.93
N GLN A 302 -15.65 -12.85 16.16
CA GLN A 302 -16.88 -12.27 16.72
C GLN A 302 -17.30 -10.97 16.02
N SER A 303 -16.32 -10.17 15.58
CA SER A 303 -16.55 -8.87 14.92
C SER A 303 -16.50 -8.97 13.39
N ALA A 304 -16.08 -10.11 12.84
CA ALA A 304 -16.06 -10.34 11.39
C ALA A 304 -17.47 -10.23 10.78
N ALA A 305 -18.51 -10.64 11.51
CA ALA A 305 -19.90 -10.48 11.09
C ALA A 305 -20.28 -9.00 10.89
N ILE A 306 -19.79 -8.12 11.76
CA ILE A 306 -20.02 -6.66 11.69
C ILE A 306 -19.39 -6.09 10.41
N LEU A 307 -18.14 -6.49 10.11
CA LEU A 307 -17.47 -6.08 8.87
C LEU A 307 -18.20 -6.61 7.63
N ARG A 308 -18.65 -7.87 7.63
CA ARG A 308 -19.42 -8.41 6.51
C ARG A 308 -20.72 -7.65 6.31
N GLN A 309 -21.41 -7.28 7.38
CA GLN A 309 -22.62 -6.45 7.32
C GLN A 309 -22.31 -5.06 6.76
N ALA A 310 -21.26 -4.40 7.25
CA ALA A 310 -20.79 -3.12 6.73
C ALA A 310 -20.54 -3.16 5.21
N VAL A 311 -19.84 -4.19 4.76
CA VAL A 311 -19.56 -4.41 3.34
C VAL A 311 -20.85 -4.68 2.56
N ALA A 312 -21.76 -5.48 3.11
CA ALA A 312 -23.05 -5.79 2.48
C ALA A 312 -23.95 -4.55 2.35
N ASP A 313 -24.01 -3.70 3.37
CA ASP A 313 -24.82 -2.47 3.38
C ASP A 313 -24.33 -1.47 2.32
N VAL A 314 -23.01 -1.34 2.18
CA VAL A 314 -22.40 -0.38 1.23
C VAL A 314 -22.38 -0.90 -0.21
N PHE A 315 -22.20 -2.21 -0.39
CA PHE A 315 -22.11 -2.88 -1.70
C PHE A 315 -23.36 -3.72 -2.03
N GLY A 316 -24.50 -3.38 -1.43
CA GLY A 316 -25.78 -4.07 -1.61
C GLY A 316 -26.32 -3.97 -3.05
N GLY A 317 -27.14 -4.95 -3.45
CA GLY A 317 -27.79 -4.97 -4.77
C GLY A 317 -26.84 -5.22 -5.96
N LEU A 318 -25.58 -5.60 -5.71
CA LEU A 318 -24.62 -5.97 -6.74
C LEU A 318 -24.70 -7.47 -7.08
N PRO A 319 -24.46 -7.85 -8.36
CA PRO A 319 -24.37 -9.25 -8.75
C PRO A 319 -23.25 -9.97 -7.99
N PRO A 320 -23.27 -11.31 -7.91
CA PRO A 320 -22.11 -12.06 -7.40
C PRO A 320 -20.87 -11.77 -8.25
N ALA A 321 -19.71 -11.74 -7.60
CA ALA A 321 -18.44 -11.56 -8.30
C ALA A 321 -18.23 -12.72 -9.30
N PRO A 322 -17.50 -12.53 -10.41
CA PRO A 322 -17.28 -13.60 -11.38
C PRO A 322 -16.51 -14.74 -10.69
N SER A 323 -17.22 -15.84 -10.43
CA SER A 323 -16.72 -16.91 -9.55
C SER A 323 -15.71 -17.83 -10.23
N SER A 324 -15.72 -17.95 -11.56
CA SER A 324 -15.01 -19.02 -12.26
C SER A 324 -13.48 -18.96 -12.16
N ALA A 325 -12.88 -17.78 -12.33
CA ALA A 325 -11.41 -17.63 -12.36
C ALA A 325 -10.80 -17.79 -10.98
N VAL A 326 -11.39 -17.09 -10.01
CA VAL A 326 -10.97 -17.10 -8.62
C VAL A 326 -11.20 -18.46 -8.01
N ALA A 327 -12.34 -19.11 -8.30
CA ALA A 327 -12.62 -20.46 -7.84
C ALA A 327 -11.62 -21.46 -8.41
N ARG A 328 -11.30 -21.43 -9.72
CA ARG A 328 -10.32 -22.35 -10.31
C ARG A 328 -8.93 -22.22 -9.67
N LYS A 329 -8.43 -20.99 -9.52
CA LYS A 329 -7.11 -20.76 -8.88
C LYS A 329 -7.11 -21.19 -7.41
N THR A 330 -8.23 -20.96 -6.71
CA THR A 330 -8.43 -21.43 -5.33
C THR A 330 -8.49 -22.95 -5.24
N THR A 331 -9.14 -23.61 -6.21
CA THR A 331 -9.22 -25.08 -6.27
C THR A 331 -7.85 -25.70 -6.56
N ASP A 332 -7.08 -25.15 -7.51
CA ASP A 332 -5.73 -25.62 -7.82
C ASP A 332 -4.81 -25.55 -6.59
N ILE A 333 -4.77 -24.39 -5.90
CA ILE A 333 -3.95 -24.27 -4.70
C ILE A 333 -4.44 -25.19 -3.56
N LEU A 334 -5.76 -25.38 -3.39
CA LEU A 334 -6.30 -26.33 -2.40
C LEU A 334 -5.90 -27.78 -2.72
N GLU A 335 -5.90 -28.16 -3.99
CA GLU A 335 -5.47 -29.49 -4.42
C GLU A 335 -3.98 -29.70 -4.12
N ARG A 336 -3.13 -28.72 -4.45
CA ARG A 336 -1.69 -28.75 -4.12
C ARG A 336 -1.45 -28.83 -2.62
N ILE A 337 -2.14 -28.02 -1.82
CA ILE A 337 -2.11 -28.10 -0.35
C ILE A 337 -2.52 -29.51 0.12
N GLY A 338 -3.58 -30.09 -0.45
CA GLY A 338 -4.03 -31.44 -0.15
C GLY A 338 -2.96 -32.50 -0.38
N ARG A 339 -2.26 -32.45 -1.51
CA ARG A 339 -1.14 -33.37 -1.83
C ARG A 339 0.01 -33.23 -0.82
N VAL A 340 0.39 -32.00 -0.47
CA VAL A 340 1.44 -31.74 0.54
C VAL A 340 1.01 -32.23 1.93
N CYS A 341 -0.24 -32.01 2.32
CA CYS A 341 -0.80 -32.53 3.58
C CYS A 341 -0.73 -34.06 3.63
N GLN A 342 -1.10 -34.75 2.55
CA GLN A 342 -0.99 -36.22 2.46
C GLN A 342 0.47 -36.68 2.61
N ALA A 343 1.40 -36.06 1.90
CA ALA A 343 2.82 -36.38 1.98
C ALA A 343 3.39 -36.20 3.40
N ARG A 344 2.96 -35.13 4.10
CA ARG A 344 3.35 -34.82 5.48
C ARG A 344 2.49 -35.51 6.55
N ARG A 345 1.56 -36.39 6.16
CA ARG A 345 0.61 -37.10 7.04
C ARG A 345 -0.20 -36.16 7.95
N LEU A 346 -0.57 -35.00 7.41
CA LEU A 346 -1.42 -34.00 8.07
C LEU A 346 -2.89 -34.26 7.74
N SER A 347 -3.77 -34.08 8.73
CA SER A 347 -5.22 -34.10 8.52
C SER A 347 -5.77 -32.67 8.53
N PRO A 348 -5.98 -32.05 7.35
CA PRO A 348 -6.39 -30.66 7.27
C PRO A 348 -7.89 -30.50 7.56
N ALA A 349 -8.22 -29.79 8.64
CA ALA A 349 -9.60 -29.36 8.88
C ALA A 349 -10.02 -28.27 7.87
N LYS A 350 -11.31 -28.21 7.52
CA LYS A 350 -11.85 -27.21 6.58
C LYS A 350 -11.50 -25.77 7.00
N SER A 351 -11.65 -25.44 8.28
CA SER A 351 -11.33 -24.12 8.83
C SER A 351 -9.85 -23.77 8.70
N TRP A 352 -8.95 -24.76 8.75
CA TRP A 352 -7.52 -24.56 8.54
C TRP A 352 -7.19 -24.31 7.07
N LEU A 353 -7.82 -25.04 6.15
CA LEU A 353 -7.68 -24.80 4.70
C LEU A 353 -8.15 -23.39 4.32
N GLU A 354 -9.28 -22.94 4.87
CA GLU A 354 -9.77 -21.57 4.69
C GLU A 354 -8.72 -20.54 5.14
N LYS A 355 -8.00 -20.81 6.24
CA LYS A 355 -6.89 -19.95 6.68
C LYS A 355 -5.69 -19.99 5.74
N CYS A 356 -5.31 -21.14 5.20
CA CYS A 356 -4.24 -21.21 4.20
C CYS A 356 -4.54 -20.35 2.96
N ILE A 357 -5.80 -20.37 2.48
CA ILE A 357 -6.24 -19.51 1.38
C ILE A 357 -6.27 -18.03 1.75
N GLN A 358 -6.68 -17.70 2.97
CA GLN A 358 -6.59 -16.31 3.47
C GLN A 358 -5.14 -15.82 3.46
N ILE A 359 -4.19 -16.64 3.93
CA ILE A 359 -2.76 -16.30 3.91
C ILE A 359 -2.28 -16.06 2.47
N PHE A 360 -2.64 -16.96 1.54
CA PHE A 360 -2.31 -16.83 0.13
C PHE A 360 -2.84 -15.52 -0.46
N ASN A 361 -4.13 -15.23 -0.28
CA ASN A 361 -4.76 -14.02 -0.84
C ASN A 361 -4.16 -12.74 -0.25
N VAL A 362 -3.94 -12.70 1.06
CA VAL A 362 -3.33 -11.54 1.73
C VAL A 362 -1.88 -11.34 1.29
N SER A 363 -1.11 -12.43 1.11
CA SER A 363 0.28 -12.38 0.63
C SER A 363 0.42 -11.88 -0.82
N GLY A 364 -0.60 -12.11 -1.66
CA GLY A 364 -0.62 -11.60 -3.04
C GLY A 364 -0.92 -10.10 -3.13
N ALA A 365 -1.43 -9.48 -2.06
CA ALA A 365 -1.75 -8.05 -2.00
C ALA A 365 -0.77 -7.24 -1.14
N HIS A 366 -0.05 -7.88 -0.22
CA HIS A 366 0.84 -7.22 0.73
C HIS A 366 2.22 -7.87 0.76
N THR A 367 3.27 -7.06 0.72
CA THR A 367 4.66 -7.50 0.84
C THR A 367 5.00 -8.07 2.23
N GLY A 368 4.29 -7.64 3.27
CA GLY A 368 4.47 -8.11 4.64
C GLY A 368 3.14 -8.55 5.25
N VAL A 369 3.12 -9.74 5.84
CA VAL A 369 1.92 -10.35 6.46
C VAL A 369 2.26 -10.79 7.88
N VAL A 370 1.39 -10.45 8.83
CA VAL A 370 1.51 -10.87 10.23
C VAL A 370 0.52 -12.00 10.51
N LEU A 371 1.03 -13.16 10.89
CA LEU A 371 0.22 -14.30 11.33
C LEU A 371 0.11 -14.31 12.86
N ALA A 372 -1.00 -13.77 13.38
CA ALA A 372 -1.26 -13.70 14.82
C ALA A 372 -2.17 -14.82 15.30
N GLY A 373 -1.86 -15.41 16.46
CA GLY A 373 -2.70 -16.40 17.13
C GLY A 373 -1.96 -17.18 18.21
N PRO A 374 -2.66 -17.90 19.11
CA PRO A 374 -2.07 -18.68 20.20
C PRO A 374 -1.03 -19.72 19.72
N PRO A 375 -0.07 -20.14 20.56
CA PRO A 375 0.82 -21.25 20.22
C PRO A 375 0.03 -22.53 19.92
N GLY A 376 0.56 -23.38 19.05
CA GLY A 376 -0.07 -24.67 18.70
C GLY A 376 -1.25 -24.62 17.72
N CYS A 377 -1.74 -23.45 17.28
CA CYS A 377 -2.89 -23.38 16.35
C CYS A 377 -2.55 -23.63 14.86
N GLY A 378 -1.36 -24.16 14.54
CA GLY A 378 -0.98 -24.55 13.18
C GLY A 378 -0.50 -23.41 12.26
N LYS A 379 -0.14 -22.23 12.79
CA LYS A 379 0.38 -21.09 12.00
C LYS A 379 1.62 -21.43 11.18
N SER A 380 2.65 -21.98 11.84
CA SER A 380 3.91 -22.34 11.18
C SER A 380 3.69 -23.42 10.12
N THR A 381 2.90 -24.44 10.45
CA THR A 381 2.55 -25.53 9.53
C THR A 381 1.78 -25.02 8.32
N ALA A 382 0.84 -24.07 8.49
CA ALA A 382 0.10 -23.47 7.38
C ALA A 382 1.04 -22.73 6.40
N LEU A 383 1.99 -21.95 6.93
CA LEU A 383 2.97 -21.24 6.11
C LEU A 383 3.90 -22.21 5.36
N GLU A 384 4.38 -23.24 6.05
CA GLU A 384 5.24 -24.27 5.44
C GLU A 384 4.55 -25.04 4.33
N VAL A 385 3.33 -25.54 4.59
CA VAL A 385 2.55 -26.28 3.60
C VAL A 385 2.22 -25.40 2.41
N LEU A 386 1.91 -24.11 2.63
CA LEU A 386 1.64 -23.18 1.54
C LEU A 386 2.89 -22.92 0.69
N VAL A 387 4.06 -22.72 1.31
CA VAL A 387 5.32 -22.53 0.57
C VAL A 387 5.66 -23.77 -0.26
N ASP A 388 5.53 -24.97 0.31
CA ASP A 388 5.76 -26.22 -0.41
C ASP A 388 4.75 -26.42 -1.56
N ALA A 389 3.48 -26.09 -1.33
CA ALA A 389 2.44 -26.18 -2.36
C ALA A 389 2.71 -25.22 -3.53
N LEU A 390 3.26 -24.03 -3.25
CA LEU A 390 3.65 -23.05 -4.25
C LEU A 390 4.94 -23.42 -4.99
N ALA A 391 5.94 -23.99 -4.29
CA ALA A 391 7.18 -24.48 -4.89
C ALA A 391 6.97 -25.67 -5.85
N GLY A 392 5.80 -26.32 -5.76
CA GLY A 392 5.48 -27.52 -6.51
C GLY A 392 6.12 -28.76 -5.88
N LEU A 393 5.37 -29.88 -5.87
CA LEU A 393 5.92 -31.20 -5.55
C LEU A 393 6.77 -31.68 -6.75
N GLY A 394 7.94 -31.07 -6.94
CA GLY A 394 8.93 -31.43 -7.96
C GLY A 394 8.61 -30.93 -9.38
N GLY A 395 9.45 -30.00 -9.89
CA GLY A 395 9.63 -29.80 -11.33
C GLY A 395 8.94 -28.61 -12.00
N GLY A 396 8.53 -27.57 -11.25
CA GLY A 396 8.11 -26.29 -11.84
C GLY A 396 9.26 -25.56 -12.55
N ALA A 397 8.93 -24.67 -13.49
CA ALA A 397 9.90 -23.82 -14.19
C ALA A 397 10.79 -23.04 -13.17
N PRO A 398 12.05 -22.72 -13.51
CA PRO A 398 13.00 -22.06 -12.60
C PRO A 398 12.51 -20.73 -12.00
N GLU A 399 11.48 -20.10 -12.57
CA GLU A 399 10.87 -18.85 -12.09
C GLU A 399 9.94 -18.99 -10.86
N GLU A 400 9.54 -20.21 -10.47
CA GLU A 400 8.60 -20.45 -9.35
C GLU A 400 9.26 -21.07 -8.10
N GLN A 401 10.53 -20.75 -7.81
CA GLN A 401 11.23 -21.28 -6.63
C GLN A 401 10.86 -20.51 -5.35
N HIS A 402 9.86 -21.00 -4.63
CA HIS A 402 9.53 -20.50 -3.29
C HIS A 402 10.45 -21.11 -2.23
N ARG A 403 11.15 -20.26 -1.46
CA ARG A 403 12.03 -20.70 -0.36
C ARG A 403 11.66 -20.04 0.97
N LEU A 404 11.42 -20.86 1.99
CA LEU A 404 11.20 -20.38 3.35
C LEU A 404 12.51 -20.19 4.10
N GLN A 405 12.75 -18.98 4.61
CA GLN A 405 13.83 -18.67 5.55
C GLN A 405 13.23 -18.25 6.89
N ARG A 406 13.75 -18.79 8.00
CA ARG A 406 13.29 -18.49 9.36
C ARG A 406 14.36 -17.73 10.10
N ILE A 407 13.98 -16.61 10.71
CA ILE A 407 14.86 -15.77 11.52
C ILE A 407 14.13 -15.49 12.84
N TYR A 408 14.80 -15.72 13.95
CA TYR A 408 14.29 -15.46 15.29
C TYR A 408 15.00 -14.22 15.86
N PRO A 409 14.41 -13.02 15.72
CA PRO A 409 15.11 -11.77 16.06
C PRO A 409 15.41 -11.61 17.55
N LEU A 410 14.65 -12.29 18.42
CA LEU A 410 14.82 -12.25 19.87
C LEU A 410 15.74 -13.36 20.41
N ALA A 411 16.27 -14.22 19.53
CA ALA A 411 17.24 -15.25 19.91
C ALA A 411 18.68 -14.73 19.98
N VAL A 412 18.88 -13.45 19.66
CA VAL A 412 20.18 -12.77 19.75
C VAL A 412 20.14 -11.67 20.79
N ASP A 413 21.25 -11.45 21.48
CA ASP A 413 21.36 -10.44 22.54
C ASP A 413 21.48 -9.01 21.97
N ASN A 414 21.95 -8.88 20.73
CA ASN A 414 22.18 -7.59 20.07
C ASN A 414 21.47 -7.52 18.71
N LEU A 415 20.70 -6.45 18.49
CA LEU A 415 20.06 -6.14 17.22
C LEU A 415 21.05 -5.97 16.06
N SER A 416 22.29 -5.57 16.34
CA SER A 416 23.38 -5.52 15.34
C SER A 416 23.64 -6.89 14.71
N ALA A 417 23.49 -7.99 15.45
CA ALA A 417 23.68 -9.33 14.89
C ALA A 417 22.59 -9.69 13.85
N VAL A 418 21.40 -9.10 13.97
CA VAL A 418 20.29 -9.30 13.01
C VAL A 418 20.43 -8.33 11.84
N PHE A 419 20.62 -7.03 12.10
CA PHE A 419 20.52 -5.98 11.08
C PHE A 419 21.86 -5.45 10.54
N GLY A 420 22.97 -5.84 11.16
CA GLY A 420 24.29 -5.31 10.88
C GLY A 420 24.61 -4.03 11.65
N GLU A 421 25.90 -3.69 11.65
CA GLU A 421 26.43 -2.48 12.29
C GLU A 421 27.63 -1.95 11.52
N LEU A 422 27.87 -0.65 11.68
CA LEU A 422 29.10 -0.02 11.23
C LEU A 422 30.16 -0.24 12.31
N ARG A 423 31.27 -0.90 11.94
CA ARG A 423 32.39 -1.12 12.87
C ARG A 423 33.18 0.17 13.07
N PRO A 424 33.95 0.29 14.18
CA PRO A 424 34.79 1.47 14.43
C PRO A 424 35.83 1.76 13.35
N ASN A 425 36.27 0.74 12.60
CA ASN A 425 37.16 0.90 11.45
C ASN A 425 36.45 1.49 10.20
N GLY A 426 35.15 1.78 10.29
CA GLY A 426 34.33 2.33 9.22
C GLY A 426 33.80 1.29 8.23
N GLU A 427 34.05 -0.01 8.44
CA GLU A 427 33.52 -1.08 7.60
C GLU A 427 32.14 -1.52 8.06
N TRP A 428 31.25 -1.77 7.10
CA TRP A 428 29.93 -2.30 7.38
C TRP A 428 29.98 -3.82 7.58
N SER A 429 29.46 -4.30 8.70
CA SER A 429 29.28 -5.72 8.99
C SER A 429 27.82 -6.10 8.82
N ASP A 430 27.52 -7.01 7.89
CA ASP A 430 26.15 -7.52 7.72
C ASP A 430 25.69 -8.35 8.92
N GLY A 431 24.44 -8.17 9.33
CA GLY A 431 23.74 -9.10 10.20
C GLY A 431 23.06 -10.24 9.44
N ILE A 432 22.50 -11.20 10.19
CA ILE A 432 21.86 -12.42 9.66
C ILE A 432 20.73 -12.06 8.67
N PHE A 433 19.87 -11.09 9.01
CA PHE A 433 18.77 -10.68 8.15
C PHE A 433 19.28 -9.96 6.89
N THR A 434 20.21 -9.02 7.02
CA THR A 434 20.74 -8.28 5.86
C THR A 434 21.52 -9.18 4.91
N SER A 435 22.27 -10.16 5.43
CA SER A 435 22.98 -11.15 4.62
C SER A 435 22.00 -12.07 3.87
N ALA A 436 20.97 -12.55 4.57
CA ALA A 436 19.90 -13.35 3.98
C ALA A 436 19.15 -12.60 2.87
N PHE A 437 18.79 -11.33 3.13
CA PHE A 437 18.13 -10.46 2.17
C PHE A 437 19.02 -10.15 0.95
N ARG A 438 20.30 -9.86 1.17
CA ARG A 438 21.27 -9.65 0.08
C ARG A 438 21.43 -10.89 -0.79
N LYS A 439 21.46 -12.08 -0.18
CA LYS A 439 21.52 -13.36 -0.91
C LYS A 439 20.25 -13.59 -1.73
N ALA A 440 19.08 -13.23 -1.20
CA ALA A 440 17.81 -13.37 -1.91
C ALA A 440 17.72 -12.45 -3.14
N ASN A 441 18.30 -11.24 -3.10
CA ASN A 441 18.28 -10.28 -4.22
C ASN A 441 19.39 -10.48 -5.27
N ARG A 442 20.36 -11.37 -5.01
CA ARG A 442 21.44 -11.69 -5.97
C ARG A 442 21.03 -12.76 -6.99
N ASN A 443 20.01 -13.54 -6.64
CA ASN A 443 19.34 -14.50 -7.52
C ASN A 443 18.15 -13.79 -8.17
#